data_AF-A0A0A6D1Y0-F1
#
_entry.id   AF-A0A0A6D1Y0-F1
#
_cell.length_a   1.000
_cell.length_b   1.000
_cell.length_c   1.000
_cell.angle_alpha   90.00
_cell.angle_beta   90.00
_cell.angle_gamma   90.00
#
_symmetry.space_group_name_H-M   'P 1'
#
loop_
_entity.id
_entity.type
_entity.pdbx_description
1 polymer ?
#
loop_
_entity_poly.entity_id
_entity_poly.type
_entity_poly.pdbx_seq_one_letter_code
_entity_poly.pdbx_strand_id
1 'polypeptide(L)'
;MWKKKLIGWGADPAMITVHRMGVDVSDFPMPQPRRGAAGPLRLLTTARFVQKKGLIYAINAMCAAPGDSHLSIIGYGPLEKELREAAAACPARVTFLGKIPHREVLAELKRSDVFLLPSVSPTMATWKAFPCR
;
A
#
# COMPACT_ATOMS: atom_id res chain seq x y z
N MET A 1 5.45 -11.46 -14.95
CA MET A 1 4.19 -12.22 -14.75
C MET A 1 3.44 -12.41 -16.06
N TRP A 2 3.14 -11.34 -16.82
CA TRP A 2 2.37 -11.44 -18.07
C TRP A 2 3.09 -12.11 -19.25
N LYS A 3 4.39 -11.84 -19.48
CA LYS A 3 5.17 -12.54 -20.52
C LYS A 3 5.05 -14.07 -20.41
N LYS A 4 5.19 -14.61 -19.20
CA LYS A 4 5.01 -16.06 -18.94
C LYS A 4 3.60 -16.55 -19.26
N LYS A 5 2.56 -15.78 -18.92
CA LYS A 5 1.16 -16.12 -19.24
C LYS A 5 0.91 -16.12 -20.75
N LEU A 6 1.39 -15.10 -21.45
CA LEU A 6 1.27 -14.98 -22.91
C LEU A 6 1.94 -16.15 -23.62
N ILE A 7 3.15 -16.54 -23.20
CA ILE A 7 3.83 -17.74 -23.72
C ILE A 7 3.02 -19.00 -23.41
N GLY A 8 2.48 -19.12 -22.19
CA GLY A 8 1.59 -20.23 -21.82
C GLY A 8 0.28 -20.28 -22.62
N TRP A 9 -0.12 -19.17 -23.25
CA TRP A 9 -1.26 -19.08 -24.17
C TRP A 9 -0.86 -19.21 -25.65
N GLY A 10 0.41 -19.50 -25.94
CA GLY A 10 0.90 -19.76 -27.30
C GLY A 10 1.51 -18.55 -28.02
N ALA A 11 1.73 -17.42 -27.35
CA ALA A 11 2.42 -16.29 -27.96
C ALA A 11 3.92 -16.58 -28.14
N ASP A 12 4.45 -16.30 -29.32
CA ASP A 12 5.88 -16.43 -29.63
C ASP A 12 6.72 -15.52 -28.70
N PRO A 13 7.65 -16.07 -27.90
CA PRO A 13 8.53 -15.30 -27.03
C PRO A 13 9.32 -14.19 -27.75
N ALA A 14 9.66 -14.39 -29.03
CA ALA A 14 10.41 -13.44 -29.85
C ALA A 14 9.61 -12.16 -30.15
N MET A 15 8.28 -12.25 -30.10
CA MET A 15 7.35 -11.13 -30.34
C MET A 15 6.94 -10.40 -29.05
N ILE A 16 7.49 -10.77 -27.89
CA ILE A 16 7.11 -10.20 -26.59
C ILE A 16 8.22 -9.31 -26.00
N THR A 17 7.96 -8.00 -26.03
CA THR A 17 8.78 -6.96 -25.37
C THR A 17 8.11 -6.48 -24.08
N VAL A 18 8.90 -6.34 -23.00
CA VAL A 18 8.40 -5.83 -21.71
C VAL A 18 8.82 -4.38 -21.54
N HIS A 19 7.86 -3.47 -21.61
CA HIS A 19 8.07 -2.07 -21.25
C HIS A 19 7.83 -1.89 -19.75
N ARG A 20 8.88 -1.54 -19.00
CA ARG A 20 8.76 -1.18 -17.58
C ARG A 20 8.37 0.29 -17.49
N MET A 21 7.51 0.61 -16.52
CA MET A 21 7.22 2.01 -16.19
C MET A 21 8.44 2.61 -15.51
N GLY A 22 8.97 3.70 -16.06
CA GLY A 22 10.01 4.50 -15.44
C GLY A 22 9.44 5.38 -14.33
N VAL A 23 10.29 5.71 -13.36
CA VAL A 23 10.04 6.76 -12.36
C VAL A 23 11.23 7.71 -12.40
N ASP A 24 11.00 9.00 -12.10
CA ASP A 24 12.10 9.93 -11.94
C ASP A 24 12.84 9.61 -10.64
N VAL A 25 14.12 9.25 -10.75
CA VAL A 25 14.93 8.86 -9.59
C VAL A 25 15.27 10.08 -8.74
N SER A 26 15.27 11.28 -9.30
CA SER A 26 15.55 12.52 -8.56
C SER A 26 14.49 12.83 -7.50
N ASP A 27 13.27 12.31 -7.66
CA ASP A 27 12.20 12.42 -6.67
C ASP A 27 12.44 11.57 -5.41
N PHE A 28 13.28 10.54 -5.51
CA PHE A 28 13.54 9.52 -4.48
C PHE A 28 15.02 9.47 -4.07
N PRO A 29 15.53 10.54 -3.41
CA PRO A 29 16.88 10.50 -2.87
C PRO A 29 17.02 9.40 -1.82
N MET A 30 18.21 8.80 -1.73
CA MET A 30 18.49 7.74 -0.76
C MET A 30 18.22 8.27 0.67
N PRO A 31 17.34 7.65 1.44
CA PRO A 31 17.03 8.11 2.78
C PRO A 31 18.27 7.94 3.68
N GLN A 32 18.53 8.93 4.52
CA GLN A 32 19.57 8.78 5.53
C GLN A 32 19.09 7.82 6.63
N PRO A 33 19.95 6.90 7.12
CA PRO A 33 19.60 6.04 8.24
C PRO A 33 19.16 6.88 9.43
N ARG A 34 18.05 6.46 10.06
CA ARG A 34 17.52 7.13 11.24
C ARG A 34 18.50 6.94 12.41
N ARG A 35 19.44 7.88 12.59
CA ARG A 35 20.40 7.85 13.73
C ARG A 35 19.65 8.14 15.03
N GLY A 36 19.70 7.21 15.99
CA GLY A 36 19.23 7.43 17.37
C GLY A 36 17.73 7.72 17.52
N ALA A 37 16.87 6.95 16.87
CA ALA A 37 15.42 7.16 16.83
C ALA A 37 14.78 7.37 18.22
N ALA A 38 14.54 8.63 18.60
CA ALA A 38 13.61 8.99 19.65
C ALA A 38 12.19 9.08 19.03
N GLY A 39 11.26 8.27 19.54
CA GLY A 39 9.85 8.26 19.15
C GLY A 39 9.41 7.09 18.24
N PRO A 40 8.12 7.04 17.87
CA PRO A 40 7.52 5.88 17.23
C PRO A 40 8.15 5.53 15.87
N LEU A 41 8.10 4.24 15.52
CA LEU A 41 8.29 3.79 14.15
C LEU A 41 7.16 4.36 13.27
N ARG A 42 7.52 5.06 12.20
CA ARG A 42 6.59 5.74 11.29
C ARG A 42 6.35 4.88 10.05
N LEU A 43 5.17 4.29 9.96
CA LEU A 43 4.72 3.51 8.82
C LEU A 43 3.81 4.36 7.93
N LEU A 44 3.94 4.18 6.62
CA LEU A 44 3.09 4.85 5.64
C LEU A 44 2.54 3.85 4.63
N THR A 45 1.26 4.02 4.31
CA THR A 45 0.60 3.34 3.20
C THR A 45 -0.09 4.35 2.29
N THR A 46 0.12 4.23 0.98
CA THR A 46 -0.66 4.93 -0.05
C THR A 46 -1.35 3.91 -0.95
N ALA A 47 -2.68 3.90 -0.94
CA ALA A 47 -3.48 2.95 -1.71
C ALA A 47 -4.96 3.37 -1.82
N ARG A 48 -5.65 2.83 -2.85
CA ARG A 48 -7.12 2.84 -2.88
C ARG A 48 -7.68 1.89 -1.82
N PHE A 49 -8.75 2.29 -1.12
CA PHE A 49 -9.34 1.49 -0.04
C PHE A 49 -10.26 0.39 -0.62
N VAL A 50 -9.62 -0.69 -1.08
CA VAL A 50 -10.27 -1.86 -1.68
C VAL A 50 -9.65 -3.13 -1.12
N GLN A 51 -10.40 -4.24 -1.11
CA GLN A 51 -9.98 -5.49 -0.47
C GLN A 51 -8.59 -5.97 -0.90
N LYS A 52 -8.29 -5.91 -2.21
CA LYS A 52 -6.99 -6.32 -2.76
C LYS A 52 -5.78 -5.60 -2.15
N LYS A 53 -5.97 -4.42 -1.54
CA LYS A 53 -4.89 -3.67 -0.90
C LYS A 53 -4.64 -4.10 0.54
N GLY A 54 -5.54 -4.90 1.13
CA GLY A 54 -5.34 -5.56 2.42
C GLY A 54 -5.14 -4.62 3.60
N LEU A 55 -5.63 -3.38 3.52
CA LEU A 55 -5.42 -2.35 4.55
C LEU A 55 -5.94 -2.76 5.92
N ILE A 56 -6.99 -3.58 5.97
CA ILE A 56 -7.54 -4.13 7.20
C ILE A 56 -6.49 -4.95 7.98
N TYR A 57 -5.61 -5.68 7.29
CA TYR A 57 -4.57 -6.46 7.93
C TYR A 57 -3.49 -5.57 8.56
N ALA A 58 -3.14 -4.46 7.89
CA ALA A 58 -2.22 -3.48 8.47
C ALA A 58 -2.81 -2.85 9.74
N ILE A 59 -4.08 -2.42 9.69
CA ILE A 59 -4.75 -1.81 10.85
C ILE A 59 -4.85 -2.81 12.01
N ASN A 60 -5.28 -4.04 11.74
CA ASN A 60 -5.37 -5.08 12.76
C ASN A 60 -3.99 -5.41 13.36
N ALA A 61 -2.94 -5.46 12.54
CA ALA A 61 -1.58 -5.63 13.03
C ALA A 61 -1.13 -4.46 13.89
N MET A 62 -1.46 -3.21 13.53
CA MET A 62 -1.17 -2.04 14.36
C MET A 62 -1.90 -2.08 15.71
N CYS A 63 -3.13 -2.58 15.76
CA CYS A 63 -3.84 -2.68 17.04
C CYS A 63 -3.35 -3.85 17.90
N ALA A 64 -2.87 -4.94 17.30
CA ALA A 64 -2.42 -6.14 18.02
C ALA A 64 -0.93 -6.13 18.40
N ALA A 65 -0.07 -5.48 17.60
CA ALA A 65 1.37 -5.56 17.78
C ALA A 65 1.85 -4.71 18.97
N PRO A 66 2.70 -5.23 19.87
CA PRO A 66 3.34 -4.42 20.89
C PRO A 66 4.36 -3.45 20.26
N GLY A 67 4.60 -2.32 20.94
CA GLY A 67 5.63 -1.36 20.56
C GLY A 67 5.11 0.01 20.15
N ASP A 68 6.02 0.97 20.05
CA ASP A 68 5.73 2.36 19.72
C ASP A 68 5.81 2.55 18.19
N SER A 69 4.65 2.49 17.54
CA SER A 69 4.54 2.64 16.09
C SER A 69 3.24 3.32 15.69
N HIS A 70 3.33 4.10 14.62
CA HIS A 70 2.23 4.89 14.07
C HIS A 70 2.11 4.65 12.56
N LEU A 71 0.90 4.39 12.09
CA LEU A 71 0.56 4.16 10.70
C LEU A 71 -0.23 5.33 10.12
N SER A 72 0.33 5.97 9.10
CA SER A 72 -0.37 6.95 8.28
C SER A 72 -0.92 6.28 7.03
N ILE A 73 -2.20 6.52 6.72
CA ILE A 73 -2.90 5.96 5.56
C ILE A 73 -3.34 7.09 4.64
N ILE A 74 -2.78 7.12 3.43
CA ILE A 74 -3.14 8.03 2.34
C ILE A 74 -4.00 7.29 1.33
N GLY A 75 -5.13 7.89 0.96
CA GLY A 75 -6.02 7.36 -0.06
C GLY A 75 -7.49 7.50 0.30
N TYR A 76 -8.31 6.79 -0.46
CA TYR A 76 -9.77 6.76 -0.32
C TYR A 76 -10.33 5.54 -1.05
N GLY A 77 -11.59 5.19 -0.76
CA GLY A 77 -12.28 4.13 -1.48
C GLY A 77 -13.50 3.58 -0.74
N PRO A 78 -14.18 2.59 -1.33
CA PRO A 78 -15.44 2.06 -0.79
C PRO A 78 -15.32 1.46 0.62
N LEU A 79 -14.14 0.96 1.00
CA LEU A 79 -13.94 0.36 2.33
C LEU A 79 -13.58 1.39 3.43
N GLU A 80 -13.70 2.69 3.18
CA GLU A 80 -13.28 3.71 4.14
C GLU A 80 -13.96 3.58 5.50
N LYS A 81 -15.27 3.36 5.52
CA LYS A 81 -16.04 3.18 6.76
C LYS A 81 -15.51 2.01 7.58
N GLU A 82 -15.38 0.83 6.96
CA GLU A 82 -14.88 -0.39 7.60
C GLU A 82 -13.46 -0.21 8.17
N LEU A 83 -12.58 0.46 7.42
CA LEU A 83 -11.20 0.71 7.86
C LEU A 83 -11.14 1.67 9.05
N ARG A 84 -11.99 2.70 9.05
CA ARG A 84 -12.07 3.65 10.18
C ARG A 84 -12.64 3.00 11.43
N GLU A 85 -13.66 2.14 11.28
CA GLU A 85 -14.21 1.34 12.38
C GLU A 85 -13.15 0.41 12.99
N ALA A 86 -12.37 -0.29 12.15
CA ALA A 86 -11.27 -1.12 12.64
C ALA A 86 -10.19 -0.30 13.37
N ALA A 87 -9.85 0.88 12.84
CA ALA A 87 -8.85 1.77 13.45
C ALA A 87 -9.31 2.37 14.79
N ALA A 88 -10.61 2.40 15.07
CA ALA A 88 -11.15 2.89 16.34
C ALA A 88 -10.71 2.05 17.54
N ALA A 89 -10.22 0.82 17.33
CA ALA A 89 -9.61 0.01 18.38
C ALA A 89 -8.22 0.52 18.81
N CYS A 90 -7.54 1.31 17.98
CA CYS A 90 -6.23 1.89 18.30
C CYS A 90 -6.02 3.30 17.70
N PRO A 91 -6.86 4.28 18.04
CA PRO A 91 -6.94 5.57 17.36
C PRO A 91 -5.67 6.42 17.47
N ALA A 92 -4.87 6.23 18.53
CA ALA A 92 -3.58 6.91 18.69
C ALA A 92 -2.48 6.41 17.73
N ARG A 93 -2.68 5.24 17.11
CA ARG A 93 -1.67 4.55 16.28
C ARG A 93 -1.97 4.59 14.80
N VAL A 94 -3.16 5.05 14.38
CA VAL A 94 -3.58 5.05 12.98
C VAL A 94 -4.18 6.40 12.61
N THR A 95 -3.59 7.07 11.61
CA THR A 95 -4.09 8.34 11.06
C THR A 95 -4.46 8.19 9.60
N PHE A 96 -5.65 8.66 9.23
CA PHE A 96 -6.07 8.76 7.83
C PHE A 96 -5.84 10.18 7.32
N LEU A 97 -4.94 10.33 6.34
CA LEU A 97 -4.62 11.62 5.71
C LEU A 97 -5.55 11.94 4.52
N GLY A 98 -6.38 10.98 4.11
CA GLY A 98 -7.28 11.13 2.98
C GLY A 98 -6.54 11.22 1.64
N LYS A 99 -7.16 11.88 0.66
CA LYS A 99 -6.57 12.09 -0.67
C LYS A 99 -5.76 13.38 -0.68
N ILE A 100 -4.44 13.27 -0.76
CA ILE A 100 -3.51 14.41 -0.85
C ILE A 100 -2.80 14.47 -2.21
N PRO A 101 -2.31 15.64 -2.64
CA PRO A 101 -1.52 15.80 -3.87
C PRO A 101 -0.24 14.93 -3.88
N HIS A 102 0.21 14.53 -5.08
CA HIS A 102 1.40 13.67 -5.25
C HIS A 102 2.64 14.22 -4.55
N ARG A 103 2.87 15.54 -4.61
CA ARG A 103 4.00 16.19 -3.94
C ARG A 103 3.98 15.98 -2.41
N GLU A 104 2.80 15.98 -1.81
CA GLU A 104 2.64 15.72 -0.38
C GLU A 104 2.83 14.25 -0.04
N VAL A 105 2.41 13.34 -0.93
CA VAL A 105 2.73 11.90 -0.80
C VAL A 105 4.25 11.68 -0.75
N LEU A 106 5.01 12.36 -1.61
CA LEU A 106 6.48 12.28 -1.60
C LEU A 106 7.07 12.84 -0.30
N ALA A 107 6.51 13.93 0.23
CA ALA A 107 6.93 14.49 1.52
C ALA A 107 6.68 13.53 2.68
N GLU A 108 5.52 12.86 2.70
CA GLU A 108 5.19 11.86 3.72
C GLU A 108 6.07 10.60 3.58
N LEU A 109 6.35 10.15 2.36
CA LEU A 109 7.30 9.06 2.10
C LEU A 109 8.69 9.38 2.66
N LYS A 110 9.18 10.61 2.50
CA LYS A 110 10.47 11.08 3.05
C LYS A 110 10.49 11.13 4.58
N ARG A 111 9.34 11.31 5.22
CA ARG A 111 9.20 11.38 6.70
C ARG A 111 8.99 10.01 7.36
N SER A 112 8.68 9.00 6.56
CA SER A 112 8.35 7.65 7.02
C SER A 112 9.57 6.76 7.03
N ASP A 113 9.57 5.74 7.89
CA ASP A 113 10.66 4.75 7.93
C ASP A 113 10.36 3.55 7.04
N VAL A 114 9.08 3.18 7.00
CA VAL A 114 8.62 1.96 6.38
C VAL A 114 7.43 2.30 5.50
N PHE A 115 7.57 2.01 4.21
CA PHE A 115 6.44 1.95 3.32
C PHE A 115 5.79 0.56 3.39
N LEU A 116 4.53 0.49 3.79
CA LEU A 116 3.78 -0.75 3.96
C LEU A 116 2.73 -0.90 2.84
N LEU A 117 2.72 -2.07 2.19
CA LEU A 117 1.72 -2.42 1.17
C LEU A 117 1.26 -3.88 1.35
N PRO A 118 0.23 -4.14 2.18
CA PRO A 118 -0.22 -5.49 2.52
C PRO A 118 -1.17 -6.07 1.45
N SER A 119 -0.81 -5.93 0.17
CA SER A 119 -1.70 -6.29 -0.93
C SER A 119 -1.93 -7.80 -0.96
N VAL A 120 -3.20 -8.21 -0.93
CA VAL A 120 -3.61 -9.59 -1.12
C VAL A 120 -3.98 -9.83 -2.57
N SER A 121 -3.45 -10.91 -3.15
CA SER A 121 -3.92 -11.36 -4.46
C SER A 121 -5.26 -12.06 -4.25
N PRO A 122 -6.35 -11.65 -4.93
CA PRO A 122 -7.56 -12.46 -4.94
C PRO A 122 -7.18 -13.80 -5.58
N THR A 123 -7.33 -14.89 -4.82
CA THR A 123 -7.28 -16.24 -5.38
C THR A 123 -8.32 -16.32 -6.49
N MET A 124 -8.06 -17.09 -7.54
CA MET A 124 -8.91 -17.20 -8.75
C MET A 124 -10.36 -17.67 -8.49
N ALA A 125 -10.78 -17.88 -7.24
CA ALA A 125 -12.16 -18.15 -6.86
C ALA A 125 -12.98 -16.87 -6.63
N THR A 126 -12.35 -15.72 -6.36
CA THR A 126 -13.07 -14.49 -5.93
C THR A 126 -13.47 -13.57 -7.09
N TRP A 127 -13.06 -13.84 -8.34
CA TRP A 127 -13.47 -13.01 -9.50
C TRP A 127 -14.97 -13.13 -9.81
N LYS A 128 -15.64 -14.20 -9.35
CA LYS A 128 -17.07 -14.43 -9.55
C LYS A 128 -17.99 -13.49 -8.73
N ALA A 129 -17.43 -12.68 -7.83
CA ALA A 129 -18.19 -11.76 -6.98
C ALA A 129 -18.34 -10.34 -7.56
N PHE A 130 -18.00 -10.13 -8.85
CA PHE A 130 -18.36 -8.90 -9.56
C PHE A 130 -19.64 -9.13 -10.36
N PRO A 131 -20.84 -8.84 -9.83
CA PRO A 131 -22.01 -8.68 -10.66
C PRO A 131 -21.78 -7.43 -11.52
N CYS A 132 -21.56 -7.63 -12.82
CA CYS A 132 -21.83 -6.60 -13.80
C CYS A 132 -23.33 -6.28 -13.72
N ARG A 133 -23.67 -5.11 -13.20
CA ARG A 133 -24.90 -4.41 -13.56
C ARG A 133 -24.57 -3.43 -14.67
#